data_AF-A0AAE5TI17-F1
#
_entry.id   AF-A0AAE5TI17-F1
#
_cell.length_a   1.000
_cell.length_b   1.000
_cell.length_c   1.000
_cell.angle_alpha   90.00
_cell.angle_beta   90.00
_cell.angle_gamma   90.00
#
_symmetry.space_group_name_H-M   'P 1'
#
loop_
_entity.id
_entity.type
_entity.pdbx_description
1 polymer ?
#
loop_
_entity_poly.entity_id
_entity_poly.type
_entity_poly.pdbx_seq_one_letter_code
_entity_poly.pdbx_strand_id
1 'polypeptide(L)' 'MQNKIQEMRCKCCKKLLARTKDNQYLEIKCVRCKTLNTFKQSK' A
#
# COMPACT_ATOMS: atom_id res chain seq x y z
N MET A 1 -12.42 17.37 -8.34
CA MET A 1 -12.30 15.93 -8.05
C MET A 1 -11.28 15.78 -6.93
N GLN A 2 -11.71 15.46 -5.71
CA GLN A 2 -10.78 15.29 -4.58
C GLN A 2 -10.04 13.97 -4.75
N ASN A 3 -8.78 14.05 -5.17
CA ASN A 3 -7.90 12.89 -5.26
C ASN A 3 -7.52 12.44 -3.85
N LYS A 4 -8.29 11.50 -3.31
CA LYS A 4 -8.13 10.97 -1.95
C LYS A 4 -6.84 10.15 -1.88
N ILE A 5 -5.89 10.59 -1.06
CA ILE A 5 -4.66 9.84 -0.77
C ILE A 5 -5.05 8.52 -0.07
N GLN A 6 -4.63 7.39 -0.65
CA GLN A 6 -4.81 6.07 -0.05
C GLN A 6 -3.61 5.69 0.82
N GLU A 7 -3.90 5.18 2.01
CA GLU A 7 -2.88 4.61 2.90
C GLU A 7 -2.70 3.12 2.62
N MET A 8 -1.54 2.76 2.11
CA MET A 8 -1.16 1.37 1.88
C MET A 8 -0.48 0.84 3.13
N ARG A 9 -1.17 -0.03 3.87
CA ARG A 9 -0.71 -0.60 5.14
C ARG A 9 -0.40 -2.08 5.00
N CYS A 10 0.60 -2.55 5.73
CA CYS A 10 0.98 -3.95 5.71
C CYS A 10 -0.19 -4.86 6.12
N LYS A 11 -0.46 -5.90 5.33
CA LYS A 11 -1.55 -6.85 5.62
C LYS A 11 -1.36 -7.60 6.93
N CYS A 12 -0.10 -7.86 7.32
CA CYS A 12 0.28 -8.56 8.53
C CYS A 12 0.33 -7.64 9.76
N CYS A 13 1.25 -6.66 9.80
CA CYS A 13 1.50 -5.87 11.01
C CYS A 13 0.85 -4.47 11.02
N LYS A 14 0.02 -4.13 10.02
CA LYS A 14 -0.67 -2.83 9.85
C LYS A 14 0.22 -1.59 9.79
N LYS A 15 1.56 -1.76 9.78
CA LYS A 15 2.52 -0.67 9.58
C LYS A 15 2.20 0.06 8.28
N LEU A 16 2.17 1.38 8.31
CA LEU A 16 2.11 2.21 7.09
C LEU A 16 3.35 1.93 6.22
N LEU A 17 3.10 1.60 4.96
CA LEU A 17 4.12 1.31 3.96
C LEU A 17 4.26 2.45 2.96
N ALA A 18 3.13 2.97 2.46
CA ALA A 18 3.12 4.08 1.52
C ALA A 18 1.81 4.89 1.62
N ARG A 19 1.85 6.13 1.14
CA ARG A 19 0.67 6.95 0.87
C ARG A 19 0.70 7.29 -0.62
N THR A 20 -0.34 6.91 -1.36
CA THR A 20 -0.35 7.07 -2.82
C THR A 20 -1.59 7.85 -3.24
N LYS A 21 -1.46 8.68 -4.27
CA LYS A 21 -2.60 9.39 -4.88
C LYS A 21 -3.23 8.56 -5.99
N ASP A 22 -2.37 7.95 -6.81
CA ASP A 22 -2.72 6.97 -7.83
C ASP A 22 -1.71 5.84 -7.77
N ASN A 23 -2.18 4.60 -7.83
CA ASN A 23 -1.29 3.46 -7.84
C ASN A 23 -1.94 2.29 -8.60
N GLN A 24 -1.50 2.07 -9.84
CA GLN A 24 -1.98 0.93 -10.64
C GLN A 24 -1.49 -0.40 -10.07
N TYR A 25 -0.24 -0.43 -9.61
CA TYR A 25 0.41 -1.60 -9.02
C TYR A 25 1.58 -1.19 -8.12
N LEU A 26 1.59 -1.63 -6.86
CA LEU A 26 2.72 -1.47 -5.93
C LEU A 26 3.03 -2.80 -5.24
N GLU A 27 4.29 -3.20 -5.27
CA GLU A 27 4.80 -4.27 -4.41
C GLU A 27 5.84 -3.73 -3.44
N ILE A 28 5.62 -3.99 -2.16
CA ILE A 28 6.47 -3.47 -1.10
C ILE A 28 6.62 -4.49 0.03
N LYS A 29 7.88 -4.81 0.32
CA LYS A 29 8.26 -5.64 1.46
C LYS A 29 8.18 -4.82 2.74
N CYS A 30 7.46 -5.30 3.74
CA CYS A 30 7.40 -4.64 5.03
C CYS A 30 8.74 -4.77 5.75
N VAL A 31 9.38 -3.65 6.10
CA VAL A 31 10.66 -3.67 6.83
C VAL A 31 10.55 -4.28 8.22
N ARG A 32 9.36 -4.22 8.85
CA ARG A 32 9.09 -4.73 10.21
C ARG A 32 8.90 -6.25 10.22
N CYS A 33 7.86 -6.76 9.53
CA CYS A 33 7.49 -8.18 9.59
C CYS A 33 7.91 -8.98 8.35
N LYS A 34 8.64 -8.37 7.41
CA LYS A 34 9.16 -8.96 6.17
C LYS A 34 8.12 -9.51 5.18
N THR A 35 6.82 -9.39 5.47
CA THR A 35 5.73 -9.73 4.55
C THR A 35 5.82 -8.89 3.26
N LEU A 36 5.75 -9.56 2.11
CA LEU A 36 5.55 -8.91 0.80
C LEU A 36 4.08 -8.51 0.65
N ASN A 37 3.82 -7.23 0.36
CA ASN A 37 2.47 -6.68 0.20
C ASN A 37 2.33 -6.22 -1.24
N THR A 38 1.23 -6.62 -1.88
CA THR A 38 0.88 -6.25 -3.26
C THR A 38 -0.41 -5.45 -3.22
N PHE A 39 -0.40 -4.25 -3.79
CA PHE A 39 -1.54 -3.36 -3.89
C PHE A 39 -1.83 -3.12 -5.38
N LYS A 40 -3.07 -3.38 -5.79
CA LYS A 40 -3.56 -3.19 -7.15
C LYS A 40 -4.84 -2.37 -7.08
N GLN A 41 -5.04 -1.43 -7.99
CA GLN A 41 -6.37 -0.86 -8.19
C GLN A 41 -7.25 -1.93 -8.85
N SER A 42 -8.33 -2.33 -8.18
CA SER A 42 -9.45 -2.98 -8.85
C SER A 42 -10.10 -1.93 -9.75
N LYS A 43 -10.24 -2.25 -11.04
CA LYS A 43 -10.99 -1.40 -12.00
C LYS A 43 -12.40 -1.12 -11.51
#